data_AF-R8BSN3-F1
#
_entry.id   AF-R8BSN3-F1
#
_cell.length_a   1.000
_cell.length_b   1.000
_cell.length_c   1.000
_cell.angle_alpha   90.00
_cell.angle_beta   90.00
_cell.angle_gamma   90.00
#
_symmetry.space_group_name_H-M   'P 1'
#
loop_
_entity.id
_entity.type
_entity.pdbx_description
1 polymer ?
#
loop_
_entity_poly.entity_id
_entity_poly.type
_entity_poly.pdbx_seq_one_letter_code
_entity_poly.pdbx_strand_id
1 'polypeptide(L)'
;MFVSSMTENPRVPIKYRHRREMDRFYELPPAMRNRLPPPVQNLLNTKHRVKVRVTTDKQSQQVLAKIVKVRVADLDIHFPDTTLDCRISVNLEIDWHDSIQELEQLAGNAQIDRQSDRNKDRLSYSQSHYQIDLTQVTQKMPGPSGTERVQKEHELEIEVDGPALVDHGTRALHGELSAYAELVEGFVDNIRLLARKAKEFGGN
;
A
#
# COMPACT_ATOMS: atom_id res chain seq x y z
N MET A 1 -46.79 20.97 21.71
CA MET A 1 -45.96 20.85 20.48
C MET A 1 -44.53 20.66 20.92
N PHE A 2 -43.97 19.46 20.76
CA PHE A 2 -42.55 19.23 20.96
C PHE A 2 -41.86 19.38 19.60
N VAL A 3 -41.05 20.43 19.46
CA VAL A 3 -40.18 20.60 18.29
C VAL A 3 -39.07 19.57 18.44
N SER A 4 -39.13 18.52 17.64
CA SER A 4 -38.01 17.59 17.51
C SER A 4 -36.84 18.37 16.89
N SER A 5 -35.85 18.66 17.72
CA SER A 5 -34.54 19.11 17.27
C SER A 5 -33.97 18.04 16.35
N MET A 6 -34.03 18.29 15.03
CA MET A 6 -33.20 17.58 14.06
C MET A 6 -31.76 17.92 14.42
N THR A 7 -31.14 17.05 15.21
CA THR A 7 -29.68 17.07 15.36
C THR A 7 -29.13 16.69 13.98
N GLU A 8 -28.60 17.68 13.26
CA GLU A 8 -27.78 17.43 12.08
C GLU A 8 -26.68 16.46 12.52
N ASN A 9 -26.74 15.21 12.06
CA ASN A 9 -25.67 14.26 12.31
C ASN A 9 -24.42 14.80 11.58
N PRO A 10 -23.38 15.24 12.30
CA PRO A 10 -22.23 15.85 11.65
C PRO A 10 -21.54 14.80 10.78
N ARG A 11 -21.18 15.19 9.55
CA ARG A 11 -20.45 14.30 8.64
C ARG A 11 -19.13 13.88 9.28
N VAL A 12 -18.76 12.61 9.13
CA VAL A 12 -17.45 12.13 9.56
C VAL A 12 -16.36 12.90 8.79
N PRO A 13 -15.40 13.56 9.48
CA PRO A 13 -14.41 14.40 8.83
C PRO A 13 -13.40 13.58 8.02
N ILE A 14 -12.96 14.15 6.90
CA ILE A 14 -11.85 13.63 6.10
C ILE A 14 -10.56 14.28 6.62
N LYS A 15 -9.58 13.47 6.99
CA LYS A 15 -8.23 13.95 7.33
C LYS A 15 -7.35 13.86 6.09
N TYR A 16 -6.48 14.85 5.91
CA TYR A 16 -5.59 14.95 4.77
C TYR A 16 -4.12 15.01 5.21
N ARG A 17 -3.24 14.35 4.45
CA ARG A 17 -1.78 14.43 4.62
C ARG A 17 -1.07 14.32 3.29
N HIS A 18 -0.12 15.21 3.03
CA HIS A 18 0.77 15.17 1.87
C HIS A 18 2.16 14.73 2.28
N ARG A 19 2.71 13.70 1.65
CA ARG A 19 4.06 13.17 1.94
C ARG A 19 4.90 13.09 0.68
N ARG A 20 6.20 13.31 0.85
CA ARG A 20 7.20 13.07 -0.19
C ARG A 20 8.22 12.10 0.34
N GLU A 21 8.18 10.90 -0.19
CA GLU A 21 8.89 9.75 0.34
C GLU A 21 9.82 9.17 -0.74
N MET A 22 10.81 8.40 -0.30
CA MET A 22 11.71 7.66 -1.18
C MET A 22 11.78 6.22 -0.68
N ASP A 23 11.43 5.28 -1.55
CA ASP A 23 11.56 3.85 -1.29
C ASP A 23 12.87 3.34 -1.91
N ARG A 24 13.68 2.70 -1.06
CA ARG A 24 14.85 1.90 -1.45
C ARG A 24 14.59 0.44 -1.18
N PHE A 25 15.13 -0.42 -2.03
CA PHE A 25 14.95 -1.86 -1.92
C PHE A 25 16.30 -2.55 -1.77
N TYR A 26 16.38 -3.41 -0.77
CA TYR A 26 17.54 -4.26 -0.51
C TYR A 26 17.08 -5.70 -0.61
N GLU A 27 17.77 -6.51 -1.41
CA GLU A 27 17.48 -7.94 -1.43
C GLU A 27 17.84 -8.56 -0.07
N LEU A 28 16.97 -9.45 0.42
CA LEU A 28 17.17 -10.22 1.63
C LEU A 28 17.77 -11.60 1.25
N PRO A 29 19.06 -11.83 1.55
CA PRO A 29 19.73 -13.10 1.25
C PRO A 29 19.02 -14.29 1.92
N PRO A 30 19.07 -15.50 1.32
CA PRO A 30 18.48 -16.70 1.91
C PRO A 30 18.89 -16.95 3.37
N ALA A 31 20.16 -16.71 3.70
CA ALA A 31 20.71 -16.88 5.05
C ALA A 31 20.10 -15.94 6.11
N MET A 32 19.44 -14.85 5.70
CA MET A 32 18.81 -13.88 6.59
C MET A 32 17.27 -14.03 6.63
N ARG A 33 16.68 -14.93 5.82
CA ARG A 33 15.22 -15.12 5.77
C ARG A 33 14.66 -15.75 7.05
N ASN A 34 15.49 -16.51 7.76
CA ASN A 34 15.16 -17.07 9.08
C ASN A 34 14.91 -16.01 10.16
N ARG A 35 15.30 -14.75 9.91
CA ARG A 35 15.01 -13.61 10.81
C ARG A 35 13.56 -13.10 10.69
N LEU A 36 12.82 -13.54 9.67
CA LEU A 36 11.39 -13.24 9.53
C LEU A 36 10.55 -14.17 10.41
N PRO A 37 9.35 -13.77 10.85
CA PRO A 37 8.47 -14.65 11.61
C PRO A 37 8.14 -15.97 10.86
N PRO A 38 8.06 -17.13 11.53
CA PRO A 38 7.84 -18.42 10.86
C PRO A 38 6.62 -18.47 9.92
N PRO A 39 5.44 -17.88 10.25
CA PRO A 39 4.31 -17.87 9.33
C PRO A 39 4.62 -17.16 8.01
N VAL A 40 5.45 -16.11 8.06
CA VAL A 40 5.86 -15.33 6.89
C VAL A 40 6.82 -16.12 6.04
N GLN A 41 7.77 -16.85 6.66
CA GLN A 41 8.72 -17.69 5.95
C GLN A 41 8.02 -18.71 5.04
N ASN A 42 6.93 -19.31 5.51
CA ASN A 42 6.12 -20.27 4.74
C ASN A 42 5.38 -19.63 3.55
N LEU A 43 5.12 -18.33 3.60
CA LEU A 43 4.48 -17.56 2.53
C LEU A 43 5.47 -16.99 1.51
N LEU A 44 6.78 -17.07 1.78
CA LEU A 44 7.79 -16.60 0.84
C LEU A 44 7.83 -17.51 -0.39
N ASN A 45 7.58 -16.95 -1.56
CA ASN A 45 7.78 -17.65 -2.80
C ASN A 45 9.29 -17.83 -3.07
N THR A 46 9.75 -19.08 -3.10
CA THR A 46 11.16 -19.43 -3.32
C THR A 46 11.73 -18.96 -4.66
N LYS A 47 10.86 -18.69 -5.65
CA LYS A 47 11.24 -18.20 -6.98
C LYS A 47 11.42 -16.68 -7.03
N HIS A 48 10.99 -15.94 -6.02
CA HIS A 48 11.09 -14.48 -5.99
C HIS A 48 12.18 -14.00 -5.02
N ARG A 49 12.88 -12.93 -5.42
CA ARG A 49 13.84 -12.24 -4.56
C ARG A 49 13.06 -11.47 -3.49
N VAL A 50 13.19 -11.91 -2.24
CA VAL A 50 12.61 -11.22 -1.08
C VAL A 50 13.38 -9.91 -0.88
N LYS A 51 12.67 -8.82 -0.62
CA LYS A 51 13.28 -7.49 -0.47
C LYS A 51 12.85 -6.84 0.83
N VAL A 52 13.78 -6.20 1.51
CA VAL A 52 13.51 -5.19 2.54
C VAL A 52 13.34 -3.86 1.84
N ARG A 53 12.17 -3.23 2.02
CA ARG A 53 11.88 -1.86 1.58
C ARG A 53 12.19 -0.92 2.74
N VAL A 54 13.00 0.09 2.47
CA VAL A 54 13.26 1.20 3.38
C VAL A 54 12.62 2.44 2.80
N THR A 55 11.72 3.05 3.55
CA THR A 55 11.03 4.29 3.17
C THR A 55 11.59 5.44 3.99
N THR A 56 12.00 6.51 3.31
CA THR A 56 12.61 7.69 3.92
C THR A 56 11.82 8.95 3.53
N ASP A 57 11.62 9.87 4.48
CA ASP A 57 11.07 11.18 4.19
C ASP A 57 12.08 12.02 3.39
N LYS A 58 11.66 12.60 2.27
CA LYS A 58 12.58 13.32 1.39
C LYS A 58 13.09 14.64 1.98
N GLN A 59 12.34 15.27 2.88
CA GLN A 59 12.71 16.56 3.45
C GLN A 59 13.61 16.39 4.66
N SER A 60 13.20 15.56 5.63
CA SER A 60 13.93 15.35 6.87
C SER A 60 15.02 14.27 6.77
N GLN A 61 14.99 13.46 5.72
CA GLN A 61 15.85 12.26 5.54
C GLN A 61 15.67 11.22 6.65
N GLN A 62 14.60 11.31 7.44
CA GLN A 62 14.30 10.32 8.48
C GLN A 62 13.73 9.04 7.86
N VAL A 63 14.19 7.89 8.37
CA VAL A 63 13.61 6.59 8.02
C VAL A 63 12.22 6.49 8.63
N LEU A 64 11.20 6.36 7.78
CA LEU A 64 9.79 6.26 8.17
C LEU A 64 9.39 4.81 8.42
N ALA A 65 9.87 3.88 7.58
CA ALA A 65 9.54 2.47 7.69
C ALA A 65 10.66 1.59 7.13
N LYS A 66 10.79 0.39 7.69
CA LYS A 66 11.62 -0.71 7.16
C LYS A 66 10.77 -1.96 7.18
N ILE A 67 10.40 -2.48 6.02
CA ILE A 67 9.47 -3.62 5.96
C ILE A 67 9.91 -4.69 4.97
N VAL A 68 9.48 -5.92 5.20
CA VAL A 68 9.37 -6.97 4.18
C VAL A 68 7.90 -7.13 3.82
N LYS A 69 7.57 -6.93 2.54
CA LYS A 69 6.21 -7.08 2.02
C LYS A 69 6.04 -8.45 1.39
N VAL A 70 5.01 -9.19 1.80
CA VAL A 70 4.65 -10.50 1.26
C VAL A 70 3.22 -10.46 0.74
N ARG A 71 3.04 -10.83 -0.52
CA ARG A 71 1.71 -10.96 -1.14
C ARG A 71 1.09 -12.28 -0.68
N VAL A 72 -0.14 -12.23 -0.16
CA VAL A 72 -0.88 -13.41 0.28
C VAL A 72 -1.85 -13.88 -0.80
N ALA A 73 -2.67 -12.95 -1.30
CA ALA A 73 -3.69 -13.24 -2.29
C ALA A 73 -4.04 -12.00 -3.10
N ASP A 74 -4.60 -12.24 -4.28
CA ASP A 74 -5.11 -11.21 -5.18
C ASP A 74 -6.48 -11.59 -5.72
N LEU A 75 -7.30 -10.58 -5.96
CA LEU A 75 -8.56 -10.69 -6.69
C LEU A 75 -8.61 -9.56 -7.72
N ASP A 76 -8.58 -9.92 -8.99
CA ASP A 76 -8.79 -8.99 -10.11
C ASP A 76 -10.29 -8.86 -10.41
N ILE A 77 -10.77 -7.62 -10.50
CA ILE A 77 -12.16 -7.28 -10.78
C ILE A 77 -12.19 -6.42 -12.04
N HIS A 78 -12.79 -6.97 -13.09
CA HIS A 78 -13.04 -6.25 -14.32
C HIS A 78 -14.27 -5.35 -14.18
N PHE A 79 -14.14 -4.06 -14.50
CA PHE A 79 -15.24 -3.10 -14.49
C PHE A 79 -15.55 -2.60 -15.91
N PRO A 80 -16.43 -3.30 -16.66
CA PRO A 80 -16.65 -3.03 -18.08
C PRO A 80 -17.19 -1.63 -18.37
N ASP A 81 -17.87 -1.00 -17.41
CA ASP A 81 -18.48 0.32 -17.58
C ASP A 81 -17.58 1.49 -17.14
N THR A 82 -16.34 1.23 -16.73
CA THR A 82 -15.39 2.24 -16.24
C THR A 82 -14.06 2.17 -16.98
N THR A 83 -13.22 3.20 -16.82
CA THR A 83 -11.89 3.27 -17.46
C THR A 83 -10.79 2.55 -16.68
N LEU A 84 -11.09 2.06 -15.48
CA LEU A 84 -10.14 1.42 -14.58
C LEU A 84 -10.70 0.07 -14.11
N ASP A 85 -9.94 -0.99 -14.30
CA ASP A 85 -10.14 -2.22 -13.55
C ASP A 85 -9.57 -2.09 -12.13
N CYS A 86 -9.95 -2.99 -11.23
CA CYS A 86 -9.45 -2.99 -9.86
C CYS A 86 -8.79 -4.32 -9.52
N ARG A 87 -7.68 -4.25 -8.79
CA ARG A 87 -7.09 -5.40 -8.11
C ARG A 87 -7.21 -5.18 -6.60
N ILE A 88 -7.85 -6.10 -5.91
CA ILE A 88 -7.80 -6.19 -4.45
C ILE A 88 -6.61 -7.07 -4.08
N SER A 89 -5.71 -6.56 -3.25
CA SER A 89 -4.50 -7.27 -2.84
C SER A 89 -4.41 -7.39 -1.33
N VAL A 90 -4.24 -8.61 -0.83
CA VAL A 90 -3.94 -8.87 0.59
C VAL A 90 -2.44 -9.04 0.75
N ASN A 91 -1.83 -8.19 1.57
CA ASN A 91 -0.39 -8.21 1.83
C ASN A 91 -0.14 -8.28 3.33
N LEU A 92 0.94 -8.96 3.71
CA LEU A 92 1.55 -8.80 5.02
C LEU A 92 2.74 -7.85 4.88
N GLU A 93 2.80 -6.83 5.74
CA GLU A 93 3.93 -5.92 5.83
C GLU A 93 4.60 -6.13 7.20
N ILE A 94 5.79 -6.74 7.19
CA ILE A 94 6.50 -7.19 8.39
C ILE A 94 7.61 -6.20 8.66
N ASP A 95 7.65 -5.64 9.87
CA ASP A 95 8.73 -4.75 10.25
C ASP A 95 10.09 -5.45 10.26
N TRP A 96 11.04 -4.84 9.56
CA TRP A 96 12.44 -5.24 9.57
C TRP A 96 13.17 -4.49 10.69
N HIS A 97 13.34 -5.18 11.82
CA HIS A 97 13.90 -4.59 13.03
C HIS A 97 15.42 -4.44 12.96
N ASP A 98 16.11 -5.30 12.22
CA ASP A 98 17.57 -5.30 12.12
C ASP A 98 18.12 -4.06 11.40
N SER A 99 19.44 -3.89 11.53
CA SER A 99 20.20 -2.86 10.82
C SER A 99 20.12 -3.08 9.31
N ILE A 100 20.01 -1.98 8.56
CA ILE A 100 20.10 -2.00 7.09
C ILE A 100 21.55 -1.91 6.60
N GLN A 101 22.52 -1.65 7.48
CA GLN A 101 23.94 -1.53 7.09
C GLN A 101 24.48 -2.84 6.51
N GLU A 102 24.12 -3.99 7.10
CA GLU A 102 24.49 -5.31 6.57
C GLU A 102 23.91 -5.51 5.17
N LEU A 103 22.65 -5.13 4.96
CA LEU A 103 21.97 -5.19 3.66
C LEU A 103 22.58 -4.22 2.63
N GLU A 104 23.01 -3.04 3.07
CA GLU A 104 23.69 -2.04 2.24
C GLU A 104 25.07 -2.50 1.78
N GLN A 105 25.85 -3.11 2.69
CA GLN A 105 27.16 -3.68 2.35
C GLN A 105 27.01 -4.81 1.33
N LEU A 106 26.04 -5.70 1.52
CA LEU A 106 25.74 -6.78 0.59
C LEU A 106 25.26 -6.26 -0.77
N ALA A 107 24.42 -5.23 -0.78
CA ALA A 107 23.94 -4.58 -2.00
C ALA A 107 25.03 -3.78 -2.74
N GLY A 108 25.97 -3.18 -2.00
CA GLY A 108 27.11 -2.43 -2.57
C GLY A 108 28.04 -3.30 -3.43
N ASN A 109 28.09 -4.60 -3.16
CA ASN A 109 28.84 -5.58 -3.95
C ASN A 109 28.08 -6.05 -5.21
N ALA A 110 26.78 -5.77 -5.30
CA ALA A 110 25.87 -6.24 -6.35
C ALA A 110 25.30 -5.09 -7.21
N GLN A 111 26.14 -4.09 -7.56
CA GLN A 111 25.74 -2.87 -8.30
C GLN A 111 25.00 -3.09 -9.62
N ILE A 112 25.10 -4.29 -10.21
CA ILE A 112 24.63 -4.58 -11.58
C ILE A 112 23.09 -4.61 -11.68
N ASP A 113 22.36 -4.75 -10.57
CA ASP A 113 20.93 -5.08 -10.60
C ASP A 113 20.07 -4.25 -9.62
N ARG A 114 20.61 -3.11 -9.15
CA ARG A 114 19.92 -2.27 -8.16
C ARG A 114 18.76 -1.55 -8.84
N GLN A 115 17.54 -1.97 -8.52
CA GLN A 115 16.32 -1.27 -8.88
C GLN A 115 16.43 0.21 -8.46
N SER A 116 16.14 1.12 -9.38
CA SER A 116 16.23 2.56 -9.11
C SER A 116 15.32 2.97 -7.96
N ASP A 117 15.82 3.84 -7.08
CA ASP A 117 15.04 4.45 -5.99
C ASP A 117 13.70 4.99 -6.52
N ARG A 118 12.61 4.64 -5.83
CA ARG A 118 11.24 5.10 -6.16
C ARG A 118 10.97 6.37 -5.36
N ASN A 119 10.84 7.50 -6.04
CA ASN A 119 10.42 8.75 -5.42
C ASN A 119 8.89 8.82 -5.45
N LYS A 120 8.25 8.96 -4.29
CA LYS A 120 6.80 8.96 -4.15
C LYS A 120 6.31 10.33 -3.69
N ASP A 121 5.38 10.91 -4.43
CA ASP A 121 4.63 12.09 -4.03
C ASP A 121 3.18 11.64 -3.78
N ARG A 122 2.76 11.61 -2.51
CA ARG A 122 1.54 10.93 -2.04
C ARG A 122 0.60 11.90 -1.33
N LEU A 123 -0.63 11.98 -1.85
CA LEU A 123 -1.77 12.66 -1.23
C LEU A 123 -2.64 11.60 -0.54
N SER A 124 -2.67 11.60 0.79
CA SER A 124 -3.41 10.64 1.60
C SER A 124 -4.65 11.29 2.21
N TYR A 125 -5.79 10.63 2.06
CA TYR A 125 -7.07 10.99 2.66
C TYR A 125 -7.56 9.84 3.52
N SER A 126 -7.88 10.08 4.79
CA SER A 126 -8.44 9.04 5.68
C SER A 126 -9.79 9.46 6.23
N GLN A 127 -10.76 8.55 6.20
CA GLN A 127 -12.10 8.75 6.77
C GLN A 127 -12.59 7.42 7.37
N SER A 128 -12.92 7.42 8.67
CA SER A 128 -13.29 6.19 9.40
C SER A 128 -12.20 5.11 9.27
N HIS A 129 -12.53 3.93 8.74
CA HIS A 129 -11.63 2.78 8.55
C HIS A 129 -10.97 2.71 7.17
N TYR A 130 -11.09 3.77 6.36
CA TYR A 130 -10.62 3.77 4.98
C TYR A 130 -9.54 4.83 4.75
N GLN A 131 -8.53 4.47 3.97
CA GLN A 131 -7.51 5.36 3.46
C GLN A 131 -7.53 5.35 1.93
N ILE A 132 -7.45 6.53 1.33
CA ILE A 132 -7.35 6.73 -0.11
C ILE A 132 -6.03 7.45 -0.37
N ASP A 133 -5.16 6.84 -1.17
CA ASP A 133 -3.86 7.39 -1.54
C ASP A 133 -3.79 7.65 -3.04
N LEU A 134 -3.54 8.90 -3.42
CA LEU A 134 -3.13 9.27 -4.77
C LEU A 134 -1.60 9.42 -4.77
N THR A 135 -0.91 8.53 -5.47
CA THR A 135 0.56 8.49 -5.46
C THR A 135 1.11 8.69 -6.86
N GLN A 136 1.98 9.68 -7.06
CA GLN A 136 2.84 9.74 -8.23
C GLN A 136 4.20 9.14 -7.86
N VAL A 137 4.55 8.03 -8.52
CA VAL A 137 5.85 7.40 -8.39
C VAL A 137 6.75 7.87 -9.53
N THR A 138 7.98 8.28 -9.21
CA THR A 138 8.99 8.71 -10.17
C THR A 138 10.25 7.86 -10.03
N GLN A 139 10.69 7.28 -11.13
CA GLN A 139 11.88 6.43 -11.21
C GLN A 139 12.80 6.87 -12.35
N LYS A 140 14.10 6.68 -12.15
CA LYS A 140 15.12 6.86 -13.19
C LYS A 140 15.41 5.51 -13.82
N MET A 141 15.12 5.37 -15.10
CA MET A 141 15.34 4.14 -15.86
C MET A 141 16.48 4.34 -16.85
N PRO A 142 17.30 3.29 -17.10
CA PRO A 142 18.26 3.32 -18.20
C PRO A 142 17.54 3.54 -19.54
N GLY A 143 18.02 4.53 -20.30
CA GLY A 143 17.58 4.84 -21.65
C GLY A 143 18.56 4.32 -22.71
N PRO A 144 18.20 4.43 -24.00
CA PRO A 144 19.09 4.08 -25.10
C PRO A 144 20.41 4.85 -25.02
N SER A 145 21.50 4.20 -25.42
CA SER A 145 22.83 4.81 -25.54
C SER A 145 23.35 5.47 -24.25
N GLY A 146 22.99 4.93 -23.08
CA GLY A 146 23.48 5.41 -21.78
C GLY A 146 22.80 6.68 -21.25
N THR A 147 21.68 7.10 -21.87
CA THR A 147 20.86 8.20 -21.35
C THR A 147 20.03 7.75 -20.14
N GLU A 148 19.61 8.67 -19.27
CA GLU A 148 18.61 8.39 -18.22
C GLU A 148 17.24 8.89 -18.67
N ARG A 149 16.20 8.05 -18.54
CA ARG A 149 14.80 8.46 -18.74
C ARG A 149 14.09 8.49 -17.38
N VAL A 150 13.30 9.54 -17.16
CA VAL A 150 12.40 9.60 -16.01
C VAL A 150 11.07 8.95 -16.39
N GLN A 151 10.69 7.91 -15.65
CA GLN A 151 9.37 7.28 -15.73
C GLN A 151 8.50 7.78 -14.59
N LYS A 152 7.24 8.09 -14.89
CA LYS A 152 6.21 8.42 -13.91
C LYS A 152 5.08 7.41 -13.99
N GLU A 153 4.61 7.00 -12.84
CA GLU A 153 3.46 6.12 -12.64
C GLU A 153 2.49 6.83 -11.70
N HIS A 154 1.20 6.74 -11.99
CA HIS A 154 0.14 7.36 -11.20
C HIS A 154 -0.73 6.24 -10.63
N GLU A 155 -0.72 6.10 -9.30
CA GLU A 155 -1.40 5.05 -8.55
C GLU A 155 -2.56 5.68 -7.75
N LEU A 156 -3.73 5.04 -7.77
CA LEU A 156 -4.83 5.29 -6.84
C LEU A 156 -5.03 4.01 -6.01
N GLU A 157 -4.75 4.09 -4.71
CA GLU A 157 -4.88 2.97 -3.77
C GLU A 157 -5.99 3.28 -2.76
N ILE A 158 -6.77 2.27 -2.42
CA ILE A 158 -7.79 2.33 -1.37
C ILE A 158 -7.47 1.20 -0.40
N GLU A 159 -7.36 1.53 0.87
CA GLU A 159 -7.02 0.59 1.95
C GLU A 159 -8.13 0.60 3.00
N VAL A 160 -8.38 -0.56 3.60
CA VAL A 160 -9.23 -0.73 4.77
C VAL A 160 -8.36 -1.08 5.97
N ASP A 161 -8.76 -0.62 7.16
CA ASP A 161 -8.07 -0.93 8.42
C ASP A 161 -7.97 -2.45 8.63
N GLY A 162 -6.76 -2.97 8.40
CA GLY A 162 -6.47 -4.41 8.48
C GLY A 162 -6.74 -4.99 9.88
N PRO A 163 -6.23 -4.40 10.97
CA PRO A 163 -6.54 -4.85 12.34
C PRO A 163 -8.05 -4.92 12.63
N ALA A 164 -8.82 -3.89 12.29
CA ALA A 164 -10.26 -3.88 12.48
C ALA A 164 -10.95 -4.98 11.64
N LEU A 165 -10.53 -5.17 10.39
CA LEU A 165 -11.06 -6.21 9.52
C LEU A 165 -10.80 -7.62 10.09
N VAL A 166 -9.61 -7.86 10.66
CA VAL A 166 -9.25 -9.14 11.29
C VAL A 166 -10.04 -9.38 12.58
N ASP A 167 -10.16 -8.38 13.45
CA ASP A 167 -10.94 -8.48 14.70
C ASP A 167 -12.41 -8.79 14.39
N HIS A 168 -13.04 -7.97 13.55
CA HIS A 168 -14.44 -8.18 13.17
C HIS A 168 -14.66 -9.46 12.37
N GLY A 169 -13.73 -9.85 11.51
CA GLY A 169 -13.78 -11.14 10.82
C GLY A 169 -13.77 -12.32 11.80
N THR A 170 -12.91 -12.26 12.82
CA THR A 170 -12.81 -13.30 13.85
C THR A 170 -14.10 -13.39 14.67
N ARG A 171 -14.67 -12.26 15.08
CA ARG A 171 -15.97 -12.21 15.78
C ARG A 171 -17.09 -12.81 14.94
N ALA A 172 -17.15 -12.48 13.65
CA ALA A 172 -18.14 -13.02 12.73
C ALA A 172 -18.02 -14.55 12.59
N LEU A 173 -16.79 -15.08 12.51
CA LEU A 173 -16.54 -16.53 12.46
C LEU A 173 -17.02 -17.26 13.73
N HIS A 174 -16.98 -16.59 14.88
CA HIS A 174 -17.49 -17.14 16.15
C HIS A 174 -18.99 -16.86 16.39
N GLY A 175 -19.70 -16.24 15.44
CA GLY A 175 -21.11 -15.89 15.59
C GLY A 175 -21.38 -14.74 16.56
N GLU A 176 -20.35 -13.94 16.86
CA GLU A 176 -20.45 -12.76 17.71
C GLU A 176 -20.89 -11.52 16.91
N LEU A 177 -21.35 -10.49 17.62
CA LEU A 177 -21.66 -9.20 17.00
C LEU A 177 -20.40 -8.64 16.33
N SER A 178 -20.53 -8.31 15.04
CA SER A 178 -19.41 -7.88 14.20
C SER A 178 -19.87 -6.86 13.17
N ALA A 179 -18.96 -5.96 12.79
CA ALA A 179 -19.12 -5.01 11.69
C ALA A 179 -18.39 -5.47 10.41
N TYR A 180 -18.04 -6.76 10.29
CA TYR A 180 -17.22 -7.27 9.19
C TYR A 180 -17.85 -7.02 7.82
N ALA A 181 -19.16 -7.28 7.69
CA ALA A 181 -19.88 -7.07 6.44
C ALA A 181 -19.90 -5.59 6.06
N GLU A 182 -20.15 -4.70 7.03
CA GLU A 182 -20.20 -3.25 6.85
C GLU A 182 -18.83 -2.66 6.48
N LEU A 183 -17.74 -3.18 7.07
CA LEU A 183 -16.37 -2.78 6.72
C LEU A 183 -16.03 -3.20 5.28
N VAL A 184 -16.40 -4.40 4.87
CA VAL A 184 -16.16 -4.89 3.50
C VAL A 184 -17.04 -4.13 2.50
N GLU A 185 -18.31 -3.89 2.82
CA GLU A 185 -19.24 -3.13 1.97
C GLU A 185 -18.73 -1.71 1.75
N GLY A 186 -18.39 -0.98 2.81
CA GLY A 186 -17.86 0.37 2.67
C GLY A 186 -16.51 0.43 1.93
N PHE A 187 -15.65 -0.59 2.06
CA PHE A 187 -14.44 -0.71 1.26
C PHE A 187 -14.75 -0.81 -0.24
N VAL A 188 -15.62 -1.76 -0.61
CA VAL A 188 -16.00 -2.00 -2.01
C VAL A 188 -16.78 -0.81 -2.59
N ASP A 189 -17.61 -0.14 -1.80
CA ASP A 189 -18.35 1.03 -2.25
C ASP A 189 -17.45 2.23 -2.54
N ASN A 190 -16.40 2.44 -1.74
CA ASN A 190 -15.37 3.43 -2.05
C ASN A 190 -14.64 3.12 -3.36
N ILE A 191 -14.31 1.84 -3.63
CA ILE A 191 -13.71 1.40 -4.90
C ILE A 191 -14.65 1.75 -6.06
N ARG A 192 -15.92 1.33 -5.99
CA ARG A 192 -16.92 1.59 -7.04
C ARG A 192 -17.15 3.08 -7.27
N LEU A 193 -17.21 3.87 -6.19
CA LEU A 193 -17.38 5.32 -6.26
C LEU A 193 -16.24 5.96 -7.05
N LEU A 194 -14.99 5.64 -6.69
CA LEU A 194 -13.82 6.24 -7.33
C LEU A 194 -13.60 5.72 -8.75
N ALA A 195 -13.85 4.44 -9.03
CA ALA A 195 -13.80 3.90 -10.40
C ALA A 195 -14.82 4.60 -11.33
N ARG A 196 -16.06 4.81 -10.87
CA ARG A 196 -17.06 5.60 -11.62
C ARG A 196 -16.62 7.04 -11.79
N LYS A 197 -16.04 7.65 -10.76
CA LYS A 197 -15.59 9.05 -10.83
C LYS A 197 -14.42 9.23 -11.80
N ALA A 198 -13.50 8.27 -11.86
CA ALA A 198 -12.38 8.27 -12.80
C ALA A 198 -12.85 8.30 -14.27
N LYS A 199 -13.99 7.67 -14.59
CA LYS A 199 -14.60 7.73 -15.93
C LYS A 199 -14.91 9.15 -16.39
N GLU A 200 -15.30 10.05 -15.48
CA GLU A 200 -15.58 11.45 -15.83
C GLU A 200 -14.33 12.21 -16.29
N PHE A 201 -13.14 11.75 -15.88
CA PHE A 201 -11.85 12.36 -16.22
C PHE A 201 -11.11 11.64 -17.34
N GLY A 202 -11.45 10.38 -17.60
CA GLY A 202 -10.87 9.58 -18.68
C GLY A 202 -11.54 9.83 -20.02
N GLY A 203 -11.69 11.10 -20.41
CA GLY A 203 -12.49 11.57 -21.55
C GLY A 203 -12.43 10.72 -22.82
N ASN A 204 -13.56 10.69 -23.54
CA ASN A 204 -13.85 9.99 -24.81
C ASN A 204 -12.65 9.65 -25.69
#